data_AF-A0A956AEM1-F1
#
_entry.id   AF-A0A956AEM1-F1
#
_cell.length_a   1.000
_cell.length_b   1.000
_cell.length_c   1.000
_cell.angle_alpha   90.00
_cell.angle_beta   90.00
_cell.angle_gamma   90.00
#
_symmetry.space_group_name_H-M   'P 1'
#
loop_
_entity.id
_entity.type
_entity.pdbx_description
1 polymer ?
#
loop_
_entity_poly.entity_id
_entity_poly.type
_entity_poly.pdbx_seq_one_letter_code
_entity_poly.pdbx_strand_id
1 'polypeptide(L)'
;MEPQQTLFEALGGEPALRAIVERFIERVYGDAIIGFFFEAIDREQLIEREYELAAMHLCGGVRYSGRPIRQVHAKHPINPGHFRRRLFLLERTLRELEAPEAVIEAWLAHDRRLAAAVVHAPDCAPETKV
;
A
#
# COMPACT_ATOMS: atom_id res chain seq x y z
N MET A 1 10.33 31.49 9.49
CA MET A 1 10.63 30.22 8.80
C MET A 1 9.28 29.68 8.41
N GLU A 2 8.91 29.81 7.14
CA GLU A 2 7.61 29.33 6.66
C GLU A 2 7.55 27.81 6.87
N PRO A 3 6.43 27.26 7.36
CA PRO A 3 6.29 25.81 7.49
C PRO A 3 6.42 25.19 6.09
N GLN A 4 7.38 24.28 5.93
CA GLN A 4 7.48 23.49 4.71
C GLN A 4 6.29 22.54 4.67
N GLN A 5 5.42 22.72 3.68
CA GLN A 5 4.22 21.91 3.49
C GLN A 5 4.60 20.42 3.42
N THR A 6 3.92 19.60 4.21
CA THR A 6 4.09 18.14 4.20
C THR A 6 3.53 17.53 2.92
N LEU A 7 3.96 16.31 2.57
CA LEU A 7 3.36 15.57 1.45
C LEU A 7 1.88 15.27 1.70
N PHE A 8 1.49 15.06 2.96
CA PHE A 8 0.09 14.92 3.37
C PHE A 8 -0.74 16.17 3.07
N GLU A 9 -0.24 17.35 3.43
CA GLU A 9 -0.91 18.62 3.11
C GLU A 9 -0.91 18.90 1.60
N ALA A 10 0.19 18.62 0.90
CA ALA A 10 0.30 18.77 -0.55
C ALA A 10 -0.68 17.86 -1.32
N LEU A 11 -1.01 16.69 -0.77
CA LEU A 11 -2.01 15.77 -1.31
C LEU A 11 -3.45 16.31 -1.18
N GLY A 12 -3.70 17.23 -0.25
CA GLY A 12 -5.05 17.67 0.14
C GLY A 12 -5.51 17.14 1.50
N GLY A 13 -4.60 16.62 2.31
CA GLY A 13 -4.84 16.19 3.69
C GLY A 13 -5.68 14.92 3.81
N GLU A 14 -6.35 14.78 4.95
CA GLU A 14 -7.12 13.58 5.29
C GLU A 14 -8.20 13.21 4.26
N PRO A 15 -9.03 14.15 3.75
CA PRO A 15 -10.07 13.80 2.81
C PRO A 15 -9.53 13.18 1.51
N ALA A 16 -8.45 13.76 0.95
CA ALA A 16 -7.83 13.25 -0.25
C ALA A 16 -7.18 11.88 -0.03
N LEU A 17 -6.47 11.72 1.08
CA LEU A 17 -5.84 10.44 1.42
C LEU A 17 -6.87 9.33 1.64
N ARG A 18 -7.97 9.61 2.35
CA ARG A 18 -9.05 8.64 2.57
C ARG A 18 -9.67 8.18 1.25
N ALA A 19 -10.00 9.11 0.36
CA ALA A 19 -10.56 8.78 -0.96
C ALA A 19 -9.62 7.87 -1.78
N ILE A 20 -8.31 8.16 -1.76
CA ILE A 20 -7.28 7.34 -2.40
C ILE A 20 -7.24 5.93 -1.80
N VAL A 21 -7.19 5.83 -0.47
CA VAL A 21 -7.09 4.55 0.23
C VAL A 21 -8.34 3.70 0.00
N GLU A 22 -9.53 4.27 0.12
CA GLU A 22 -10.79 3.57 -0.12
C GLU A 22 -10.85 2.98 -1.53
N ARG A 23 -10.47 3.78 -2.54
CA ARG A 23 -10.43 3.37 -3.94
C ARG A 23 -9.34 2.33 -4.22
N PHE A 24 -8.18 2.47 -3.57
CA PHE A 24 -7.09 1.49 -3.67
C PHE A 24 -7.51 0.15 -3.08
N ILE A 25 -8.10 0.14 -1.88
CA ILE A 25 -8.57 -1.09 -1.24
C ILE A 25 -9.69 -1.74 -2.06
N GLU A 26 -10.62 -0.97 -2.62
CA GLU A 26 -11.62 -1.50 -3.56
C GLU A 26 -10.97 -2.30 -4.71
N ARG A 27 -9.93 -1.73 -5.32
CA ARG A 27 -9.18 -2.41 -6.41
C ARG A 27 -8.45 -3.65 -5.92
N VAL A 28 -7.88 -3.61 -4.72
CA VAL A 28 -7.18 -4.77 -4.14
C VAL A 28 -8.15 -5.94 -3.95
N TYR A 29 -9.33 -5.71 -3.37
CA TYR A 29 -10.34 -6.75 -3.19
C TYR A 29 -10.89 -7.28 -4.53
N GLY A 30 -11.06 -6.41 -5.52
CA GLY A 30 -11.53 -6.79 -6.85
C GLY A 30 -10.46 -7.40 -7.77
N ASP A 31 -9.21 -7.51 -7.32
CA ASP A 31 -8.12 -7.98 -8.17
C ASP A 31 -8.04 -9.50 -8.24
N ALA A 32 -8.06 -10.06 -9.45
CA ALA A 32 -8.02 -11.51 -9.66
C ALA A 32 -6.72 -12.19 -9.21
N ILE A 33 -5.63 -11.44 -8.98
CA ILE A 33 -4.31 -11.99 -8.62
C ILE A 33 -4.07 -11.91 -7.11
N ILE A 34 -4.50 -10.83 -6.45
CA ILE A 34 -4.22 -10.63 -5.03
C ILE A 34 -5.45 -10.56 -4.13
N GLY A 35 -6.66 -10.40 -4.69
CA GLY A 35 -7.89 -10.21 -3.92
C GLY A 35 -8.20 -11.35 -2.95
N PHE A 36 -7.87 -12.59 -3.34
CA PHE A 36 -8.10 -13.77 -2.49
C PHE A 36 -7.33 -13.73 -1.15
N PHE A 37 -6.24 -12.97 -1.04
CA PHE A 37 -5.54 -12.79 0.24
C PHE A 37 -6.34 -11.98 1.27
N PHE A 38 -7.35 -11.23 0.81
CA PHE A 38 -8.08 -10.25 1.62
C PHE A 38 -9.52 -10.68 1.94
N GLU A 39 -10.02 -11.81 1.40
CA GLU A 39 -11.43 -12.24 1.55
C GLU A 39 -11.92 -12.35 3.00
N ALA A 40 -11.05 -12.75 3.92
CA ALA A 40 -11.37 -12.92 5.34
C ALA A 40 -11.00 -11.70 6.20
N ILE A 41 -10.54 -10.60 5.57
CA ILE A 41 -10.14 -9.38 6.27
C ILE A 41 -11.32 -8.42 6.29
N ASP A 42 -11.56 -7.79 7.44
CA ASP A 42 -12.53 -6.70 7.56
C ASP A 42 -12.07 -5.50 6.73
N ARG A 43 -12.89 -5.07 5.78
CA ARG A 43 -12.50 -4.07 4.77
C ARG A 43 -12.29 -2.71 5.40
N GLU A 44 -13.18 -2.31 6.29
CA GLU A 44 -13.14 -1.05 7.02
C GLU A 44 -11.88 -0.98 7.89
N GLN A 45 -11.57 -2.06 8.61
CA GLN A 45 -10.35 -2.17 9.38
C GLN A 45 -9.11 -2.06 8.48
N LEU A 46 -9.11 -2.71 7.30
CA LEU A 46 -7.97 -2.62 6.37
C LEU A 46 -7.79 -1.20 5.81
N ILE A 47 -8.88 -0.51 5.46
CA ILE A 47 -8.86 0.89 5.04
C ILE A 47 -8.22 1.76 6.12
N GLU A 48 -8.63 1.60 7.38
CA GLU A 48 -8.03 2.36 8.49
C GLU A 48 -6.55 2.04 8.68
N ARG A 49 -6.13 0.77 8.56
CA ARG A 49 -4.70 0.40 8.66
C ARG A 49 -3.86 1.01 7.55
N GLU A 50 -4.35 0.99 6.32
CA GLU A 50 -3.64 1.54 5.16
C GLU A 50 -3.59 3.07 5.24
N TYR A 51 -4.68 3.72 5.65
CA TYR A 51 -4.73 5.16 5.91
C TYR A 51 -3.70 5.57 6.98
N GLU A 52 -3.69 4.91 8.14
CA GLU A 52 -2.76 5.24 9.21
C GLU A 52 -1.30 5.09 8.76
N LEU A 53 -0.98 4.02 8.02
CA LEU A 53 0.37 3.77 7.52
C LEU A 53 0.81 4.84 6.52
N ALA A 54 -0.05 5.18 5.57
CA ALA A 54 0.21 6.19 4.56
C ALA A 54 0.32 7.60 5.17
N ALA A 55 -0.62 7.97 6.04
CA ALA A 55 -0.63 9.25 6.72
C ALA A 55 0.62 9.45 7.59
N MET A 56 1.03 8.40 8.34
CA MET A 56 2.27 8.42 9.11
C MET A 56 3.50 8.66 8.21
N HIS A 57 3.57 7.97 7.07
CA HIS A 57 4.70 8.10 6.13
C HIS A 57 4.72 9.47 5.41
N LEU A 58 3.55 10.03 5.09
CA LEU A 58 3.41 11.34 4.43
C LEU A 58 3.49 12.54 5.40
N CYS A 59 3.86 12.30 6.65
CA CYS A 59 3.98 13.30 7.72
C CYS A 59 2.64 13.95 8.14
N GLY A 60 1.52 13.24 8.04
CA GLY A 60 0.18 13.73 8.41
C GLY A 60 -0.14 13.73 9.92
N GLY A 61 0.84 13.48 10.79
CA GLY A 61 0.63 13.49 12.25
C GLY A 61 -0.17 12.30 12.80
N VAL A 62 -0.47 11.29 11.97
CA VAL A 62 -1.16 10.06 12.36
C VAL A 62 -0.15 8.99 12.77
N ARG A 63 -0.52 8.18 13.77
CA ARG A 63 0.28 7.03 14.21
C ARG A 63 -0.32 5.73 13.69
N TYR A 64 0.52 4.89 13.09
CA TYR A 64 0.15 3.51 12.79
C TYR A 64 -0.09 2.71 14.07
N SER A 65 -1.30 2.17 14.22
CA SER A 65 -1.72 1.39 15.38
C SER A 65 -1.92 -0.10 15.07
N GLY A 66 -1.63 -0.52 13.83
CA GLY A 66 -1.65 -1.93 13.43
C GLY A 66 -0.47 -2.75 13.96
N ARG A 67 -0.59 -4.08 13.79
CA ARG A 67 0.51 -5.01 14.08
C ARG A 67 1.68 -4.77 13.11
N PRO A 68 2.93 -5.11 13.49
CA PRO A 68 4.07 -4.98 12.59
C PRO A 68 3.82 -5.65 11.23
N ILE A 69 4.13 -4.96 10.14
CA ILE A 69 3.92 -5.43 8.76
C ILE A 69 4.46 -6.85 8.56
N ARG A 70 5.70 -7.12 9.02
CA ARG A 70 6.30 -8.46 8.94
C ARG A 70 5.43 -9.54 9.59
N GLN A 71 4.88 -9.26 10.77
CA GLN A 71 4.10 -10.24 11.53
C GLN A 71 2.76 -10.55 10.84
N VAL A 72 2.13 -9.54 10.25
CA VAL A 72 0.85 -9.69 9.53
C VAL A 72 1.03 -10.52 8.26
N HIS A 73 2.14 -10.32 7.53
CA HIS A 73 2.37 -10.97 6.24
C HIS A 73 3.08 -12.33 6.34
N ALA A 74 3.73 -12.64 7.48
CA ALA A 74 4.58 -13.83 7.68
C ALA A 74 3.94 -15.17 7.31
N LYS A 75 2.62 -15.31 7.44
CA LYS A 75 1.91 -16.58 7.20
C LYS A 75 1.35 -16.71 5.78
N HIS A 76 1.45 -15.66 4.96
CA HIS A 76 0.86 -15.64 3.62
C HIS A 76 1.94 -15.97 2.56
N PRO A 77 1.65 -16.86 1.59
CA PRO A 77 2.58 -17.20 0.52
C PRO A 77 2.65 -16.09 -0.54
N ILE A 78 3.15 -14.91 -0.14
CA ILE A 78 3.28 -13.75 -1.02
C ILE A 78 4.61 -13.85 -1.77
N ASN A 79 4.53 -13.94 -3.09
CA ASN A 79 5.67 -13.91 -3.99
C ASN A 79 5.93 -12.48 -4.52
N PRO A 80 7.06 -12.23 -5.22
CA PRO A 80 7.34 -10.92 -5.82
C PRO A 80 6.30 -10.44 -6.83
N GLY A 81 5.64 -11.36 -7.56
CA GLY A 81 4.56 -11.05 -8.49
C GLY A 81 3.34 -10.42 -7.80
N HIS A 82 2.87 -11.02 -6.70
CA HIS A 82 1.77 -10.50 -5.88
C HIS A 82 2.10 -9.10 -5.34
N PHE A 83 3.32 -8.93 -4.82
CA PHE A 83 3.75 -7.63 -4.28
C PHE A 83 3.80 -6.54 -5.37
N ARG A 84 4.38 -6.85 -6.54
CA ARG A 84 4.38 -5.94 -7.69
C ARG A 84 2.97 -5.60 -8.15
N ARG A 85 2.03 -6.55 -8.11
CA ARG A 85 0.63 -6.30 -8.46
C ARG A 85 -0.01 -5.27 -7.52
N ARG A 86 0.22 -5.37 -6.21
CA ARG A 86 -0.26 -4.37 -5.24
C ARG A 86 0.31 -2.97 -5.56
N LEU A 87 1.61 -2.86 -5.83
CA LEU A 87 2.23 -1.57 -6.20
C LEU A 87 1.63 -0.98 -7.48
N PHE A 88 1.38 -1.81 -8.50
CA PHE A 88 0.75 -1.38 -9.74
C PHE A 88 -0.67 -0.82 -9.50
N LEU A 89 -1.47 -1.48 -8.65
CA LEU A 89 -2.80 -0.99 -8.31
C LEU A 89 -2.76 0.32 -7.52
N LEU A 90 -1.78 0.47 -6.63
CA LEU A 90 -1.55 1.72 -5.89
C LEU A 90 -1.17 2.85 -6.85
N GLU A 91 -0.16 2.66 -7.70
CA GLU A 91 0.26 3.67 -8.67
C GLU A 91 -0.88 4.08 -9.59
N ARG A 92 -1.63 3.11 -10.13
CA ARG A 92 -2.80 3.39 -10.96
C ARG A 92 -3.84 4.22 -10.21
N THR A 93 -4.07 3.93 -8.93
CA THR A 93 -5.04 4.68 -8.11
C THR A 93 -4.60 6.11 -7.89
N LEU A 94 -3.34 6.30 -7.52
CA LEU A 94 -2.79 7.63 -7.29
C LEU A 94 -2.81 8.48 -8.56
N ARG A 95 -2.45 7.91 -9.71
CA ARG A 95 -2.48 8.61 -11.01
C ARG A 95 -3.91 8.94 -11.45
N GLU A 96 -4.86 8.03 -11.26
CA GLU A 96 -6.27 8.27 -11.62
C GLU A 96 -6.91 9.37 -10.78
N LEU A 97 -6.49 9.53 -9.53
CA LEU A 97 -6.95 10.58 -8.62
C LEU A 97 -6.03 11.82 -8.62
N GLU A 98 -5.17 11.93 -9.64
CA GLU A 98 -4.31 13.10 -9.89
C GLU A 98 -3.44 13.50 -8.67
N ALA A 99 -2.99 12.51 -7.89
CA ALA A 99 -2.10 12.77 -6.77
C ALA A 99 -0.78 13.42 -7.26
N PRO A 100 -0.19 14.36 -6.49
CA PRO A 100 1.08 14.99 -6.86
C PRO A 100 2.20 13.95 -7.07
N GLU A 101 3.03 14.11 -8.10
CA GLU A 101 4.07 13.12 -8.44
C GLU A 101 5.02 12.84 -7.25
N ALA A 102 5.35 13.87 -6.45
CA ALA A 102 6.15 13.70 -5.23
C ALA A 102 5.51 12.74 -4.21
N VAL A 103 4.17 12.74 -4.10
CA VAL A 103 3.43 11.80 -3.25
C VAL A 103 3.48 10.39 -3.83
N ILE A 104 3.31 10.27 -5.16
CA ILE A 104 3.38 8.99 -5.88
C ILE A 104 4.74 8.33 -5.65
N GLU A 105 5.82 9.06 -5.91
CA GLU A 105 7.18 8.58 -5.73
C GLU A 105 7.46 8.20 -4.27
N ALA A 106 7.08 9.06 -3.32
CA ALA A 106 7.33 8.83 -1.90
C ALA A 106 6.59 7.61 -1.35
N TRP A 107 5.33 7.42 -1.73
CA TRP A 107 4.51 6.29 -1.25
C TRP A 107 4.98 4.98 -1.89
N LEU A 108 5.21 4.94 -3.21
CA LEU A 108 5.74 3.74 -3.85
C LEU A 108 7.13 3.37 -3.34
N ALA A 109 7.99 4.36 -3.06
CA ALA A 109 9.30 4.11 -2.46
C ALA A 109 9.19 3.55 -1.04
N HIS A 110 8.22 4.02 -0.24
CA HIS A 110 7.95 3.46 1.09
C HIS A 110 7.56 2.00 1.01
N ASP A 111 6.58 1.68 0.17
CA ASP A 111 6.09 0.32 0.03
C ASP A 111 7.20 -0.61 -0.46
N ARG A 112 8.00 -0.19 -1.45
CA ARG A 112 9.17 -0.98 -1.92
C ARG A 112 10.15 -1.33 -0.80
N ARG A 113 10.37 -0.45 0.20
CA ARG A 113 11.23 -0.76 1.36
C ARG A 113 10.62 -1.84 2.26
N LEU A 114 9.30 -2.00 2.25
CA LEU A 114 8.59 -3.06 2.99
C LEU A 114 8.61 -4.42 2.28
N ALA A 115 9.12 -4.51 1.04
CA ALA A 115 9.11 -5.76 0.28
C ALA A 115 9.74 -6.94 1.05
N ALA A 116 10.88 -6.73 1.72
CA ALA A 116 11.57 -7.76 2.51
C ALA A 116 10.80 -8.19 3.79
N ALA A 117 9.80 -7.41 4.21
CA ALA A 117 8.91 -7.74 5.31
C ALA A 117 7.63 -8.46 4.84
N VAL A 118 7.30 -8.39 3.54
CA VAL A 118 6.03 -8.88 2.99
C VAL A 118 6.21 -10.11 2.10
N VAL A 119 7.29 -10.15 1.32
CA VAL A 119 7.57 -11.24 0.36
C VAL A 119 8.31 -12.37 1.07
N HIS A 120 7.75 -13.57 1.01
CA HIS A 120 8.28 -14.76 1.65
C HIS A 120 8.35 -15.99 0.74
N ALA A 121 7.64 -15.96 -0.39
CA ALA A 121 7.65 -17.05 -1.36
C ALA A 121 8.55 -16.72 -2.57
N PRO A 122 9.18 -17.71 -3.22
CA PRO A 122 9.93 -17.49 -4.45
C PRO A 122 9.01 -17.02 -5.58
N ASP A 123 9.57 -16.33 -6.58
CA ASP A 123 8.82 -15.98 -7.78
C ASP A 123 8.38 -17.24 -8.52
N CYS A 124 7.22 -17.21 -9.17
CA CYS A 124 6.77 -18.29 -10.04
C CYS A 124 7.65 -18.31 -11.30
N ALA A 125 8.89 -18.77 -11.17
CA ALA A 125 9.70 -19.22 -12.28
C ALA A 125 9.33 -20.68 -12.56
N PRO A 126 9.16 -21.09 -13.83
CA PRO A 126 9.09 -22.52 -14.14
C PRO A 126 10.38 -23.16 -13.64
N GLU A 127 10.26 -24.22 -12.83
CA GLU A 127 11.41 -25.03 -12.48
C GLU A 127 12.09 -25.49 -13.77
N THR A 128 13.25 -24.94 -14.09
CA THR A 128 14.08 -25.46 -15.17
C THR A 128 14.68 -26.76 -14.64
N LYS A 129 13.94 -27.86 -14.78
CA LYS A 129 14.54 -29.19 -14.69
C LYS A 129 15.41 -29.36 -15.92
N VAL A 130 16.73 -29.27 -15.71
CA VAL A 130 17.76 -29.73 -16.65
C VAL A 130 17.76 -31.25 -16.67
#